data_AF-A0A1X1RLP0-F1
#
_entry.id   AF-A0A1X1RLP0-F1
#
_cell.length_a   1.000
_cell.length_b   1.000
_cell.length_c   1.000
_cell.angle_alpha   90.00
_cell.angle_beta   90.00
_cell.angle_gamma   90.00
#
_symmetry.space_group_name_H-M   'P 1'
#
loop_
_entity.id
_entity.type
_entity.pdbx_description
1 polymer ?
#
loop_
_entity_poly.entity_id
_entity_poly.type
_entity_poly.pdbx_seq_one_letter_code
_entity_poly.pdbx_strand_id
1 'polypeptide(L)'
;MSDFPPGRYSQILVGHVWPSGSNVAIVANASAECGNVAAAYQDLRDRLCQARFGPLADQAGVTADDVHDAFRRGEDHAHSIAEKNEIKRAAFESAHDAVRELRAELTSIAEDGESRIRRIEGSKDSPAAKLDGLVGVLADCQSRASAKAAMYGQDILDAVQKVLDAEGLDRSARQFAAEHGIDAVFTRPTVRRDQVVALLREPT
;
A
#
# COMPACT_ATOMS: atom_id res chain seq x y z
N MET A 1 11.78 14.70 -13.51
CA MET A 1 10.73 13.97 -14.25
C MET A 1 9.58 13.73 -13.30
N SER A 2 8.35 13.91 -13.76
CA SER A 2 7.14 13.64 -12.98
C SER A 2 6.97 12.13 -12.73
N ASP A 3 6.51 11.73 -11.54
CA ASP A 3 6.20 10.32 -11.20
C ASP A 3 4.86 9.83 -11.80
N PHE A 4 4.10 10.73 -12.43
CA PHE A 4 2.89 10.41 -13.18
C PHE A 4 3.19 9.67 -14.49
N PRO A 5 2.22 8.91 -15.04
CA PRO A 5 2.35 8.29 -16.34
C PRO A 5 2.58 9.35 -17.44
N PRO A 6 3.21 8.98 -18.58
CA PRO A 6 3.49 9.91 -19.66
C PRO A 6 2.21 10.60 -20.18
N GLY A 7 2.21 11.93 -20.22
CA GLY A 7 1.06 12.70 -20.68
C GLY A 7 1.07 14.12 -20.12
N ARG A 8 0.48 15.06 -20.87
CA ARG A 8 0.33 16.46 -20.45
C ARG A 8 -0.73 16.60 -19.35
N TYR A 9 -1.74 15.74 -19.38
CA TYR A 9 -2.95 15.76 -18.56
C TYR A 9 -2.95 14.68 -17.48
N SER A 10 -1.93 13.81 -17.40
CA SER A 10 -1.89 12.71 -16.42
C SER A 10 -2.15 13.17 -14.99
N GLN A 11 -1.52 14.27 -14.56
CA GLN A 11 -1.70 14.80 -13.21
C GLN A 11 -3.14 15.23 -12.92
N ILE A 12 -3.83 15.88 -13.87
CA ILE A 12 -5.22 16.33 -13.65
C ILE A 12 -6.21 15.16 -13.73
N LEU A 13 -5.91 14.14 -14.56
CA LEU A 13 -6.79 12.99 -14.79
C LEU A 13 -6.82 12.01 -13.62
N VAL A 14 -5.67 11.73 -12.99
CA VAL A 14 -5.55 10.68 -11.96
C VAL A 14 -4.78 11.10 -10.71
N GLY A 15 -4.21 12.31 -10.69
CA GLY A 15 -3.24 12.69 -9.66
C GLY A 15 -3.79 12.80 -8.24
N HIS A 16 -5.10 12.96 -8.07
CA HIS A 16 -5.74 13.03 -6.75
C HIS A 16 -5.71 11.71 -5.97
N VAL A 17 -5.49 10.58 -6.65
CA VAL A 17 -5.40 9.23 -6.04
C VAL A 17 -4.10 8.51 -6.40
N TRP A 18 -3.16 9.18 -7.06
CA TRP A 18 -1.92 8.55 -7.49
C TRP A 18 -1.00 8.25 -6.30
N PRO A 19 -0.67 6.97 -6.03
CA PRO A 19 0.32 6.65 -5.02
C PRO A 19 1.71 7.02 -5.54
N SER A 20 2.43 7.89 -4.84
CA SER A 20 3.77 8.29 -5.29
C SER A 20 4.77 7.13 -5.20
N GLY A 21 5.86 7.21 -5.97
CA GLY A 21 6.93 6.21 -5.95
C GLY A 21 7.56 6.03 -4.56
N SER A 22 7.62 7.10 -3.75
CA SER A 22 8.06 7.02 -2.36
C SER A 22 7.11 6.16 -1.52
N ASN A 23 5.80 6.28 -1.71
CA ASN A 23 4.82 5.48 -0.98
C ASN A 23 4.97 3.99 -1.33
N VAL A 24 5.19 3.67 -2.61
CA VAL A 24 5.43 2.29 -3.05
C VAL A 24 6.70 1.72 -2.41
N ALA A 25 7.78 2.50 -2.40
CA ALA A 25 9.06 2.09 -1.81
C ALA A 25 8.97 1.87 -0.29
N ILE A 26 8.23 2.71 0.43
CA ILE A 26 8.02 2.55 1.88
C ILE A 26 7.37 1.19 2.19
N VAL A 27 6.32 0.81 1.44
CA VAL A 27 5.62 -0.45 1.67
C VAL A 27 6.51 -1.66 1.33
N ALA A 28 7.28 -1.58 0.23
CA ALA A 28 8.24 -2.61 -0.13
C ALA A 28 9.34 -2.79 0.93
N ASN A 29 9.91 -1.69 1.42
CA ASN A 29 10.94 -1.72 2.46
C ASN A 29 10.41 -2.29 3.77
N ALA A 30 9.20 -1.92 4.18
CA ALA A 30 8.57 -2.45 5.39
C ALA A 30 8.37 -3.97 5.31
N SER A 31 7.99 -4.50 4.13
CA SER A 31 7.94 -5.94 3.89
C SER A 31 9.32 -6.60 4.09
N ALA A 32 10.36 -6.06 3.44
CA ALA A 32 11.72 -6.58 3.57
C ALA A 32 12.23 -6.55 5.01
N GLU A 33 11.98 -5.47 5.75
CA GLU A 33 12.35 -5.34 7.16
C GLU A 33 11.66 -6.40 8.03
N CYS A 34 10.35 -6.60 7.85
CA CYS A 34 9.62 -7.66 8.58
C CYS A 34 10.21 -9.05 8.27
N GLY A 35 10.55 -9.33 7.01
CA GLY A 35 11.21 -10.58 6.63
C GLY A 35 12.57 -10.78 7.28
N ASN A 36 13.38 -9.71 7.36
CA ASN A 36 14.68 -9.77 8.04
C ASN A 36 14.53 -10.07 9.54
N VAL A 37 13.55 -9.44 10.19
CA VAL A 37 13.25 -9.71 11.60
C VAL A 37 12.77 -11.15 11.79
N ALA A 38 11.85 -11.63 10.94
CA ALA A 38 11.36 -13.00 11.01
C ALA A 38 12.50 -14.03 10.88
N ALA A 39 13.37 -13.86 9.87
CA ALA A 39 14.53 -14.73 9.65
C ALA A 39 15.51 -14.70 10.83
N ALA A 40 15.80 -13.52 11.39
CA ALA A 40 16.69 -13.39 12.54
C ALA A 40 16.16 -14.12 13.79
N TYR A 41 14.85 -14.07 14.03
CA TYR A 41 14.24 -14.78 15.16
C TYR A 41 14.07 -16.28 14.90
N GLN A 42 13.94 -16.72 13.65
CA GLN A 42 14.03 -18.14 13.29
C GLN A 42 15.44 -18.68 13.59
N ASP A 43 16.50 -17.98 13.16
CA ASP A 43 17.88 -18.36 13.46
C ASP A 43 18.16 -18.38 14.97
N LEU A 44 17.65 -17.40 15.72
CA LEU A 44 17.75 -17.39 17.18
C LEU A 44 17.09 -18.63 17.80
N ARG A 45 15.87 -18.97 17.36
CA ARG A 45 15.16 -20.17 17.82
C ARG A 45 15.98 -21.43 17.54
N ASP A 46 16.54 -21.56 16.35
CA ASP A 46 17.34 -22.73 15.98
C ASP A 46 18.58 -22.86 16.84
N ARG A 47 19.27 -21.74 17.13
CA ARG A 47 20.43 -21.73 18.04
C ARG A 47 20.06 -22.10 19.47
N LEU A 48 18.93 -21.63 19.99
CA LEU A 48 18.44 -22.00 21.32
C LEU A 48 18.13 -23.51 21.38
N CYS A 49 17.45 -24.02 20.36
CA CYS A 49 17.13 -25.44 20.24
C CYS A 49 18.41 -26.30 20.18
N GLN A 50 19.39 -25.91 19.36
CA GLN A 50 20.68 -26.58 19.27
C GLN A 50 21.46 -26.57 20.58
N ALA A 51 21.43 -25.45 21.32
CA ALA A 51 22.09 -25.37 22.62
C ALA A 51 21.44 -26.31 23.63
N ARG A 52 20.10 -26.36 23.65
CA ARG A 52 19.31 -27.23 24.54
C ARG A 52 19.59 -28.72 24.30
N PHE A 53 19.65 -29.13 23.04
CA PHE A 53 19.87 -30.53 22.65
C PHE A 53 21.33 -30.90 22.34
N GLY A 54 22.27 -29.97 22.52
CA GLY A 54 23.69 -30.20 22.34
C GLY A 54 24.45 -30.04 23.65
N PRO A 55 25.16 -28.92 23.89
CA PRO A 55 26.00 -28.74 25.09
C PRO A 55 25.28 -28.91 26.44
N LEU A 56 23.97 -28.69 26.48
CA LEU A 56 23.16 -28.78 27.70
C LEU A 56 22.45 -30.13 27.86
N ALA A 57 22.49 -31.01 26.86
CA ALA A 57 21.65 -32.21 26.82
C ALA A 57 21.91 -33.16 28.00
N ASP A 58 23.17 -33.35 28.37
CA ASP A 58 23.57 -34.27 29.44
C ASP A 58 23.67 -33.59 30.81
N GLN A 59 23.34 -32.29 30.91
CA GLN A 59 23.38 -31.56 32.17
C GLN A 59 22.11 -31.83 32.98
N ALA A 60 22.28 -32.15 34.26
CA ALA A 60 21.18 -32.51 35.15
C ALA A 60 21.29 -31.80 36.51
N GLY A 61 20.13 -31.64 37.17
CA GLY A 61 19.98 -30.95 38.44
C GLY A 61 19.25 -29.62 38.29
N VAL A 62 18.82 -29.05 39.41
CA VAL A 62 17.91 -27.89 39.46
C VAL A 62 18.37 -26.73 38.57
N THR A 63 19.66 -26.37 38.62
CA THR A 63 20.21 -25.31 37.78
C THR A 63 20.14 -25.64 36.28
N ALA A 64 20.41 -26.90 35.90
CA ALA A 64 20.33 -27.32 34.51
C ALA A 64 18.88 -27.31 34.01
N ASP A 65 17.94 -27.77 34.84
CA ASP A 65 16.50 -27.75 34.55
C ASP A 65 16.00 -26.30 34.35
N ASP A 66 16.42 -25.37 35.22
CA ASP A 66 16.09 -23.95 35.11
C ASP A 66 16.63 -23.34 33.79
N VAL A 67 17.82 -23.74 33.37
CA VAL A 67 18.43 -23.32 32.10
C VAL A 67 17.64 -23.90 30.92
N HIS A 68 17.32 -25.19 30.91
CA HIS A 68 16.49 -25.81 29.87
C HIS A 68 15.15 -25.11 29.71
N ASP A 69 14.52 -24.76 30.83
CA ASP A 69 13.26 -24.02 30.86
C ASP A 69 13.41 -22.59 30.33
N ALA A 70 14.50 -21.91 30.66
CA ALA A 70 14.79 -20.58 30.12
C ALA A 70 15.00 -20.63 28.60
N PHE A 71 15.72 -21.63 28.08
CA PHE A 71 15.90 -21.82 26.64
C PHE A 71 14.58 -22.13 25.93
N ARG A 72 13.74 -22.99 26.52
CA ARG A 72 12.40 -23.28 25.99
C ARG A 72 11.52 -22.02 25.89
N ARG A 73 11.47 -21.21 26.96
CA ARG A 73 10.75 -19.92 26.92
C ARG A 73 11.32 -18.98 25.85
N GLY A 74 12.64 -18.98 25.67
CA GLY A 74 13.31 -18.22 24.61
C GLY A 74 12.92 -18.69 23.21
N GLU A 75 12.86 -20.01 22.98
CA GLU A 75 12.41 -20.60 21.71
C GLU A 75 10.96 -20.23 21.40
N ASP A 76 10.05 -20.34 22.38
CA ASP A 76 8.64 -20.00 22.22
C ASP A 76 8.46 -18.51 21.92
N HIS A 77 9.22 -17.65 22.61
CA HIS A 77 9.23 -16.21 22.37
C HIS A 77 9.76 -15.86 20.97
N ALA A 78 10.89 -16.45 20.58
CA ALA A 78 11.49 -16.22 19.27
C ALA A 78 10.56 -16.71 18.14
N HIS A 79 9.92 -17.87 18.34
CA HIS A 79 8.91 -18.38 17.41
C HIS A 79 7.74 -17.42 17.24
N SER A 80 7.19 -16.91 18.34
CA SER A 80 6.06 -15.96 18.30
C SER A 80 6.42 -14.67 17.58
N ILE A 81 7.62 -14.11 17.82
CA ILE A 81 8.07 -12.92 17.09
C ILE A 81 8.25 -13.20 15.61
N ALA A 82 8.86 -14.34 15.25
CA ALA A 82 9.06 -14.71 13.85
C ALA A 82 7.73 -14.86 13.11
N GLU A 83 6.76 -15.56 13.70
CA GLU A 83 5.43 -15.77 13.12
C GLU A 83 4.69 -14.44 12.89
N LYS A 84 4.67 -13.56 13.89
CA LYS A 84 4.05 -12.24 13.76
C LYS A 84 4.69 -11.39 12.66
N ASN A 85 6.01 -11.44 12.53
CA ASN A 85 6.72 -10.69 11.49
C ASN A 85 6.50 -11.29 10.09
N GLU A 86 6.34 -12.62 9.96
CA GLU A 86 5.91 -13.22 8.69
C GLU A 86 4.50 -12.75 8.27
N ILE A 87 3.57 -12.65 9.22
CA ILE A 87 2.23 -12.13 8.94
C ILE A 87 2.30 -10.67 8.49
N LYS A 88 3.11 -9.83 9.17
CA LYS A 88 3.34 -8.43 8.76
C LYS A 88 3.98 -8.33 7.39
N ARG A 89 5.01 -9.16 7.11
CA ARG A 89 5.66 -9.23 5.80
C ARG A 89 4.65 -9.52 4.69
N ALA A 90 3.84 -10.57 4.87
CA ALA A 90 2.80 -10.95 3.91
C ALA A 90 1.74 -9.85 3.72
N ALA A 91 1.37 -9.15 4.78
CA ALA A 91 0.44 -8.02 4.69
C ALA A 91 1.05 -6.83 3.92
N PHE A 92 2.31 -6.48 4.17
CA PHE A 92 2.99 -5.43 3.41
C PHE A 92 3.20 -5.82 1.94
N GLU A 93 3.50 -7.09 1.65
CA GLU A 93 3.58 -7.62 0.28
C GLU A 93 2.24 -7.49 -0.45
N SER A 94 1.14 -7.88 0.19
CA SER A 94 -0.22 -7.71 -0.34
C SER A 94 -0.57 -6.24 -0.58
N ALA A 95 -0.21 -5.34 0.34
CA ALA A 95 -0.45 -3.91 0.19
C ALA A 95 0.42 -3.31 -0.94
N HIS A 96 1.67 -3.76 -1.08
CA HIS A 96 2.56 -3.34 -2.15
C HIS A 96 2.00 -3.74 -3.52
N ASP A 97 1.53 -4.98 -3.66
CA ASP A 97 0.89 -5.45 -4.89
C ASP A 97 -0.37 -4.64 -5.20
N ALA A 98 -1.26 -4.39 -4.23
CA ALA A 98 -2.44 -3.55 -4.43
C ALA A 98 -2.08 -2.12 -4.92
N VAL A 99 -1.03 -1.51 -4.36
CA VAL A 99 -0.54 -0.19 -4.79
C VAL A 99 0.04 -0.25 -6.21
N ARG A 100 0.77 -1.32 -6.55
CA ARG A 100 1.33 -1.50 -7.90
C ARG A 100 0.22 -1.66 -8.94
N GLU A 101 -0.77 -2.49 -8.67
CA GLU A 101 -1.91 -2.71 -9.56
C GLU A 101 -2.77 -1.43 -9.69
N LEU A 102 -2.96 -0.68 -8.61
CA LEU A 102 -3.60 0.64 -8.66
C LEU A 102 -2.84 1.58 -9.61
N ARG A 103 -1.50 1.66 -9.54
CA ARG A 103 -0.70 2.50 -10.46
C ARG A 103 -0.85 2.06 -11.92
N ALA A 104 -0.93 0.75 -12.19
CA ALA A 104 -1.15 0.24 -13.54
C ALA A 104 -2.53 0.65 -14.08
N GLU A 105 -3.57 0.52 -13.26
CA GLU A 105 -4.95 0.91 -13.61
C GLU A 105 -5.10 2.42 -13.82
N LEU A 106 -4.49 3.23 -12.95
CA LEU A 106 -4.46 4.69 -13.11
C LEU A 106 -3.68 5.11 -14.35
N THR A 107 -2.61 4.39 -14.70
CA THR A 107 -1.87 4.61 -15.95
C THR A 107 -2.76 4.39 -17.16
N SER A 108 -3.49 3.27 -17.20
CA SER A 108 -4.44 2.99 -18.28
C SER A 108 -5.56 4.04 -18.38
N ILE A 109 -6.08 4.52 -17.24
CA ILE A 109 -7.09 5.59 -17.21
C ILE A 109 -6.51 6.91 -17.76
N ALA A 110 -5.27 7.25 -17.41
CA ALA A 110 -4.60 8.45 -17.89
C ALA A 110 -4.35 8.38 -19.41
N GLU A 111 -3.88 7.24 -19.93
CA GLU A 111 -3.63 7.02 -21.36
C GLU A 111 -4.91 7.11 -22.20
N ASP A 112 -6.02 6.54 -21.72
CA ASP A 112 -7.34 6.67 -22.35
C ASP A 112 -7.81 8.14 -22.34
N GLY A 113 -7.70 8.81 -21.19
CA GLY A 113 -8.08 10.22 -21.04
C GLY A 113 -7.28 11.15 -21.96
N GLU A 114 -5.96 10.98 -22.01
CA GLU A 114 -5.06 11.65 -22.95
C GLU A 114 -5.51 11.48 -24.40
N SER A 115 -5.79 10.24 -24.80
CA SER A 115 -6.20 9.92 -26.18
C SER A 115 -7.52 10.58 -26.55
N ARG A 116 -8.46 10.64 -25.61
CA ARG A 116 -9.76 11.32 -25.78
C ARG A 116 -9.61 12.83 -25.83
N ILE A 117 -8.76 13.41 -24.98
CA ILE A 117 -8.46 14.85 -25.00
C ILE A 117 -7.85 15.25 -26.34
N ARG A 118 -6.84 14.53 -26.85
CA ARG A 118 -6.23 14.81 -28.15
C ARG A 118 -7.25 14.78 -29.29
N ARG A 119 -8.23 13.88 -29.24
CA ARG A 119 -9.32 13.81 -30.23
C ARG A 119 -10.21 15.06 -30.17
N ILE A 120 -10.50 15.57 -28.98
CA ILE A 120 -11.30 16.79 -28.78
C ILE A 120 -10.51 18.02 -29.24
N GLU A 121 -9.24 18.12 -28.89
CA GLU A 121 -8.36 19.22 -29.32
C GLU A 121 -8.25 19.28 -30.85
N GLY A 122 -8.12 18.13 -31.51
CA GLY A 122 -8.05 18.01 -32.97
C GLY A 122 -9.41 18.13 -33.70
N SER A 123 -10.53 18.23 -32.99
CA SER A 123 -11.86 18.33 -33.63
C SER A 123 -12.10 19.71 -34.25
N LYS A 124 -13.12 19.83 -35.11
CA LYS A 124 -13.56 21.12 -35.69
C LYS A 124 -14.64 21.81 -34.85
N ASP A 125 -14.88 21.31 -33.64
CA ASP A 125 -15.93 21.84 -32.76
C ASP A 125 -15.62 23.26 -32.28
N SER A 126 -16.66 23.98 -31.87
CA SER A 126 -16.49 25.31 -31.30
C SER A 126 -15.65 25.26 -30.01
N PRO A 127 -14.95 26.34 -29.64
CA PRO A 127 -14.18 26.38 -28.40
C PRO A 127 -14.99 26.01 -27.15
N ALA A 128 -16.27 26.40 -27.10
CA ALA A 128 -17.18 26.04 -26.02
C ALA A 128 -17.47 24.53 -25.99
N ALA A 129 -17.75 23.92 -27.14
CA ALA A 129 -17.98 22.48 -27.23
C ALA A 129 -16.74 21.66 -26.88
N LYS A 130 -15.54 22.12 -27.27
CA LYS A 130 -14.27 21.49 -26.86
C LYS A 130 -14.09 21.54 -25.34
N LEU A 131 -14.31 22.69 -24.72
CA LEU A 131 -14.22 22.84 -23.27
C LEU A 131 -15.17 21.89 -22.53
N ASP A 132 -16.41 21.80 -22.97
CA ASP A 132 -17.39 20.87 -22.40
C ASP A 132 -16.95 19.40 -22.56
N GLY A 133 -16.38 19.04 -23.72
CA GLY A 133 -15.78 17.73 -23.94
C GLY A 133 -14.63 17.42 -22.98
N LEU A 134 -13.71 18.38 -22.77
CA LEU A 134 -12.57 18.22 -21.86
C LEU A 134 -13.03 18.01 -20.41
N VAL A 135 -14.00 18.80 -19.95
CA VAL A 135 -14.60 18.65 -18.61
C VAL A 135 -15.26 17.28 -18.48
N GLY A 136 -15.94 16.79 -19.53
CA GLY A 136 -16.52 15.46 -19.56
C GLY A 136 -15.49 14.33 -19.43
N VAL A 137 -14.39 14.41 -20.18
CA VAL A 137 -13.29 13.42 -20.06
C VAL A 137 -12.68 13.45 -18.66
N LEU A 138 -12.43 14.64 -18.12
CA LEU A 138 -11.85 14.78 -16.79
C LEU A 138 -12.75 14.16 -15.71
N ALA A 139 -14.04 14.47 -15.73
CA ALA A 139 -15.00 13.93 -14.77
C ALA A 139 -15.10 12.39 -14.84
N ASP A 140 -15.06 11.83 -16.05
CA ASP A 140 -15.07 10.37 -16.25
C ASP A 140 -13.77 9.71 -15.73
N CYS A 141 -12.60 10.22 -16.11
CA CYS A 141 -11.32 9.69 -15.67
C CYS A 141 -11.18 9.76 -14.15
N GLN A 142 -11.49 10.90 -13.53
CA GLN A 142 -11.41 11.04 -12.08
C GLN A 142 -12.43 10.14 -11.35
N SER A 143 -13.61 9.92 -11.93
CA SER A 143 -14.57 8.96 -11.40
C SER A 143 -14.03 7.54 -11.41
N ARG A 144 -13.50 7.08 -12.55
CA ARG A 144 -12.92 5.74 -12.70
C ARG A 144 -11.71 5.56 -11.78
N ALA A 145 -10.86 6.58 -11.69
CA ALA A 145 -9.70 6.60 -10.81
C ALA A 145 -10.11 6.47 -9.33
N SER A 146 -11.12 7.23 -8.90
CA SER A 146 -11.63 7.16 -7.52
C SER A 146 -12.23 5.78 -7.20
N ALA A 147 -12.95 5.18 -8.16
CA ALA A 147 -13.48 3.83 -8.00
C ALA A 147 -12.38 2.78 -7.84
N LYS A 148 -11.32 2.85 -8.68
CA LYS A 148 -10.15 1.97 -8.56
C LYS A 148 -9.40 2.18 -7.24
N ALA A 149 -9.21 3.44 -6.83
CA ALA A 149 -8.59 3.76 -5.55
C ALA A 149 -9.38 3.20 -4.36
N ALA A 150 -10.71 3.28 -4.40
CA ALA A 150 -11.56 2.68 -3.37
C ALA A 150 -11.45 1.15 -3.31
N MET A 151 -11.37 0.48 -4.46
CA MET A 151 -11.18 -0.98 -4.53
C MET A 151 -9.84 -1.39 -3.92
N TYR A 152 -8.72 -0.88 -4.45
CA TYR A 152 -7.39 -1.25 -3.95
C TYR A 152 -7.12 -0.73 -2.53
N GLY A 153 -7.77 0.36 -2.13
CA GLY A 153 -7.78 0.82 -0.75
C GLY A 153 -8.44 -0.17 0.21
N GLN A 154 -9.49 -0.87 -0.22
CA GLN A 154 -10.07 -1.96 0.55
C GLN A 154 -9.11 -3.14 0.66
N ASP A 155 -8.42 -3.52 -0.42
CA ASP A 155 -7.42 -4.61 -0.37
C ASP A 155 -6.29 -4.29 0.63
N ILE A 156 -5.86 -3.03 0.71
CA ILE A 156 -4.88 -2.57 1.71
C ILE A 156 -5.46 -2.66 3.13
N LEU A 157 -6.72 -2.26 3.34
CA LEU A 157 -7.37 -2.38 4.64
C LEU A 157 -7.53 -3.84 5.08
N ASP A 158 -7.82 -4.74 4.15
CA ASP A 158 -7.90 -6.18 4.42
C ASP A 158 -6.52 -6.75 4.80
N ALA A 159 -5.43 -6.26 4.19
CA ALA A 159 -4.07 -6.60 4.60
C ALA A 159 -3.75 -6.08 6.01
N VAL A 160 -4.15 -4.85 6.35
CA VAL A 160 -4.01 -4.29 7.70
C VAL A 160 -4.79 -5.10 8.72
N GLN A 161 -6.01 -5.55 8.40
CA GLN A 161 -6.82 -6.37 9.31
C GLN A 161 -6.09 -7.65 9.73
N LYS A 162 -5.43 -8.34 8.79
CA LYS A 162 -4.64 -9.54 9.09
C LYS A 162 -3.54 -9.28 10.14
N VAL A 163 -2.93 -8.09 10.11
CA VAL A 163 -1.92 -7.69 11.10
C VAL A 163 -2.56 -7.42 12.47
N LEU A 164 -3.69 -6.71 12.49
CA LEU A 164 -4.40 -6.41 13.74
C LEU A 164 -4.87 -7.70 14.43
N ASP A 165 -5.41 -8.65 13.66
CA ASP A 165 -5.86 -9.95 14.15
C ASP A 165 -4.68 -10.75 14.74
N ALA A 166 -3.52 -10.75 14.07
CA ALA A 166 -2.31 -11.42 14.55
C ALA A 166 -1.70 -10.78 15.81
N GLU A 167 -1.93 -9.49 16.01
CA GLU A 167 -1.54 -8.79 17.24
C GLU A 167 -2.59 -8.90 18.36
N GLY A 168 -3.73 -9.52 18.10
CA GLY A 168 -4.83 -9.66 19.06
C GLY A 168 -5.52 -8.32 19.37
N LEU A 169 -5.50 -7.38 18.42
CA LEU A 169 -6.15 -6.08 18.58
C LEU A 169 -7.62 -6.17 18.17
N ASP A 170 -8.52 -5.97 19.12
CA ASP A 170 -9.97 -5.96 18.91
C ASP A 170 -10.46 -4.64 18.29
N ARG A 171 -10.03 -4.38 17.05
CA ARG A 171 -10.52 -3.25 16.25
C ARG A 171 -10.40 -3.53 14.76
N SER A 172 -11.28 -2.90 13.99
CA SER A 172 -11.21 -2.97 12.53
C SER A 172 -10.09 -2.10 11.96
N ALA A 173 -9.56 -2.47 10.79
CA ALA A 173 -8.58 -1.68 10.04
C ALA A 173 -9.07 -0.26 9.75
N ARG A 174 -10.38 -0.06 9.52
CA ARG A 174 -10.98 1.28 9.32
C ARG A 174 -10.97 2.13 10.59
N GLN A 175 -11.31 1.54 11.73
CA GLN A 175 -11.21 2.23 13.03
C GLN A 175 -9.76 2.59 13.33
N PHE A 176 -8.84 1.65 13.12
CA PHE A 176 -7.41 1.87 13.28
C PHE A 176 -6.91 3.01 12.39
N ALA A 177 -7.30 3.03 11.11
CA ALA A 177 -6.96 4.10 10.17
C ALA A 177 -7.51 5.47 10.63
N ALA A 178 -8.78 5.53 11.03
CA ALA A 178 -9.43 6.75 11.48
C ALA A 178 -8.77 7.32 12.75
N GLU A 179 -8.39 6.47 13.71
CA GLU A 179 -7.64 6.86 14.92
C GLU A 179 -6.28 7.48 14.59
N HIS A 180 -5.68 7.11 13.45
CA HIS A 180 -4.40 7.64 12.97
C HIS A 180 -4.59 8.76 11.94
N GLY A 181 -5.78 9.33 11.83
CA GLY A 181 -6.07 10.47 10.94
C GLY A 181 -6.13 10.11 9.44
N ILE A 182 -6.26 8.83 9.11
CA ILE A 182 -6.41 8.35 7.74
C ILE A 182 -7.90 8.20 7.45
N ASP A 183 -8.43 9.15 6.68
CA ASP A 183 -9.82 9.06 6.20
C ASP A 183 -9.86 8.08 5.03
N ALA A 184 -10.41 6.88 5.24
CA ALA A 184 -10.46 5.80 4.24
C ALA A 184 -11.45 6.10 3.08
N VAL A 185 -12.01 7.31 3.04
CA VAL A 185 -12.92 7.75 2.00
C VAL A 185 -12.11 8.28 0.82
N PHE A 186 -12.00 7.47 -0.24
CA PHE A 186 -11.50 7.91 -1.55
C PHE A 186 -12.57 8.76 -2.24
N THR A 187 -12.78 9.97 -1.72
CA THR A 187 -13.80 10.90 -2.20
C THR A 187 -13.50 11.35 -3.64
N ARG A 188 -14.56 11.37 -4.47
CA ARG A 188 -14.53 11.99 -5.80
C ARG A 188 -14.12 13.46 -5.66
N PRO A 189 -13.13 13.96 -6.40
CA PRO A 189 -12.92 15.40 -6.51
C PRO A 189 -14.17 16.04 -7.11
N THR A 190 -14.58 17.20 -6.59
CA THR A 190 -15.60 18.00 -7.27
C THR A 190 -14.90 18.72 -8.43
N VAL A 191 -15.00 18.18 -9.65
CA VAL A 191 -14.48 18.86 -10.85
C VAL A 191 -15.27 20.16 -11.03
N ARG A 192 -14.63 21.29 -10.76
CA ARG A 192 -15.21 22.61 -11.04
C ARG A 192 -14.65 23.15 -12.35
N ARG A 193 -15.54 23.70 -13.20
CA ARG A 193 -15.20 24.22 -14.54
C ARG A 193 -14.11 25.30 -14.52
N ASP A 194 -14.07 26.11 -13.48
CA ASP A 194 -13.07 27.16 -13.22
C ASP A 194 -11.65 26.61 -13.05
N GLN A 195 -11.46 25.49 -12.34
CA GLN A 195 -10.15 24.82 -12.19
C GLN A 195 -9.62 24.28 -13.52
N VAL A 196 -10.50 23.71 -14.35
CA VAL A 196 -10.15 23.21 -15.69
C VAL A 196 -9.71 24.36 -16.60
N VAL A 197 -10.41 25.49 -16.54
CA VAL A 197 -10.07 26.70 -17.33
C VAL A 197 -8.73 27.31 -16.88
N ALA A 198 -8.40 27.27 -15.59
CA ALA A 198 -7.11 27.74 -15.09
C ALA A 198 -5.94 26.84 -15.56
N LEU A 199 -6.10 25.52 -15.47
CA LEU A 199 -5.08 24.54 -15.92
C LEU A 199 -4.86 24.53 -17.44
N LEU A 200 -5.88 24.85 -18.24
CA LEU A 200 -5.74 25.01 -19.69
C LEU A 200 -5.09 26.34 -20.11
N ARG A 201 -5.01 27.32 -19.19
CA ARG A 201 -4.44 28.66 -19.45
C ARG A 201 -2.98 28.82 -19.03
N GLU A 202 -2.42 27.90 -18.26
CA GLU A 202 -0.98 27.95 -17.96
C GLU A 202 -0.17 27.52 -19.20
N PRO A 203 0.68 28.41 -19.76
CA PRO A 203 1.62 28.01 -20.79
C PRO A 203 2.72 27.17 -20.14
N THR A 204 2.92 25.96 -20.66
CA THR A 204 4.18 25.19 -20.46
C THR A 204 5.36 25.94 -21.05
#